data_AF-A0A9E4VZ47-F1
#
_entry.id   AF-A0A9E4VZ47-F1
#
_cell.length_a   1.000
_cell.length_b   1.000
_cell.length_c   1.000
_cell.angle_alpha   90.00
_cell.angle_beta   90.00
_cell.angle_gamma   90.00
#
_symmetry.space_group_name_H-M   'P 1'
#
loop_
_entity.id
_entity.type
_entity.pdbx_description
1 polymer ?
#
loop_
_entity_poly.entity_id
_entity_poly.type
_entity_poly.pdbx_seq_one_letter_code
_entity_poly.pdbx_strand_id
1 'polypeptide(L)'
;AASLNACMTDYLLMAEADYAATYASCRDFRGEVGFERRVDGKNHVFTDLGESPVQALGTYFHELGHALQDLTNPSLSTTSRTDNVRALLEAQAQLFEAAALRAIEEHSGISLMRFPDVAPMRSSASFILDNTNSLSGSADHSLGYKMLWMETLANTSGLGTNTELVNDRRLSSSTAKALYDFLVAMQPSRVEGWVIGIFSVSTRADRFMAISLSRLEADLATADYGNPGLQETAFLVP
;
A
#
# COMPACT_ATOMS: atom_id res chain seq x y z
N ALA A 1 4.44 -20.14 23.10
CA ALA A 1 4.32 -18.82 22.46
C ALA A 1 3.09 -18.12 23.03
N ALA A 2 3.15 -16.82 23.29
CA ALA A 2 1.96 -16.04 23.64
C ALA A 2 0.97 -15.99 22.46
N SER A 3 -0.30 -15.71 22.75
CA SER A 3 -1.27 -15.41 21.69
C SER A 3 -0.98 -14.04 21.09
N LEU A 4 -1.38 -13.84 19.83
CA LEU A 4 -1.24 -12.54 19.18
C LEU A 4 -1.93 -11.40 19.96
N ASN A 5 -3.13 -11.64 20.51
CA ASN A 5 -3.80 -10.65 21.36
C ASN A 5 -3.00 -10.33 22.63
N ALA A 6 -2.40 -11.34 23.28
CA ALA A 6 -1.58 -11.12 24.47
C ALA A 6 -0.35 -10.28 24.13
N CYS A 7 0.27 -10.52 22.97
CA CYS A 7 1.41 -9.75 22.51
C CYS A 7 1.11 -8.30 22.12
N MET A 8 -0.16 -8.01 21.83
CA MET A 8 -0.64 -6.69 21.48
C MET A 8 -1.41 -6.03 22.62
N THR A 9 -1.44 -6.63 23.81
CA THR A 9 -2.06 -6.00 24.98
C THR A 9 -1.20 -4.81 25.40
N ASP A 10 -1.84 -3.69 25.70
CA ASP A 10 -1.15 -2.48 26.13
C ASP A 10 -0.39 -2.72 27.44
N TYR A 11 0.89 -2.34 27.47
CA TYR A 11 1.71 -2.32 28.67
C TYR A 11 1.00 -1.68 29.87
N LEU A 12 0.26 -0.59 29.64
CA LEU A 12 -0.48 0.15 30.67
C LEU A 12 -1.64 -0.65 31.29
N LEU A 13 -2.03 -1.77 30.67
CA LEU A 13 -3.05 -2.68 31.17
C LEU A 13 -2.45 -3.91 31.87
N MET A 14 -1.12 -4.01 31.96
CA MET A 14 -0.40 -5.15 32.52
C MET A 14 0.51 -4.71 33.67
N ALA A 15 0.81 -5.64 34.58
CA ALA A 15 1.93 -5.46 35.49
C ALA A 15 3.26 -5.59 34.70
N GLU A 16 4.30 -4.87 35.11
CA GLU A 16 5.59 -4.86 34.40
C GLU A 16 6.20 -6.26 34.24
N ALA A 17 6.11 -7.10 35.27
CA ALA A 17 6.61 -8.48 35.24
C ALA A 17 5.83 -9.35 34.24
N ASP A 18 4.50 -9.15 34.15
CA ASP A 18 3.65 -9.89 33.22
C ASP A 18 3.93 -9.46 31.78
N TYR A 19 4.09 -8.16 31.54
CA TYR A 19 4.45 -7.64 30.22
C TYR A 19 5.79 -8.19 29.74
N ALA A 20 6.83 -8.16 30.58
CA ALA A 20 8.15 -8.66 30.21
C ALA A 20 8.11 -10.16 29.85
N ALA A 21 7.37 -10.96 30.62
CA ALA A 21 7.20 -12.39 30.35
C ALA A 21 6.40 -12.63 29.05
N THR A 22 5.32 -11.88 28.83
CA THR A 22 4.52 -11.97 27.60
C THR A 22 5.35 -11.56 26.38
N TYR A 23 6.00 -10.40 26.42
CA TYR A 23 6.84 -9.90 25.33
C TYR A 23 7.97 -10.87 24.96
N ALA A 24 8.67 -11.45 25.95
CA ALA A 24 9.72 -12.45 25.69
C ALA A 24 9.20 -13.72 24.98
N SER A 25 7.89 -13.99 25.12
CA SER A 25 7.20 -15.12 24.49
C SER A 25 6.51 -14.78 23.17
N CYS A 26 6.53 -13.50 22.77
CA CYS A 26 6.06 -13.01 21.48
C CYS A 26 7.15 -13.26 20.45
N ARG A 27 6.93 -14.30 19.64
CA ARG A 27 7.79 -14.66 18.51
C ARG A 27 6.87 -15.07 17.37
N ASP A 28 7.27 -14.68 16.16
CA ASP A 28 6.70 -15.19 14.90
C ASP A 28 5.17 -15.11 14.84
N PHE A 29 4.67 -13.94 14.40
CA PHE A 29 3.26 -13.75 14.14
C PHE A 29 2.91 -14.28 12.74
N ARG A 30 2.77 -15.60 12.64
CA ARG A 30 2.20 -16.29 11.47
C ARG A 30 3.02 -16.18 10.17
N GLY A 31 4.30 -15.81 10.23
CA GLY A 31 5.10 -15.54 9.04
C GLY A 31 4.62 -14.36 8.20
N GLU A 32 3.77 -13.49 8.75
CA GLU A 32 3.37 -12.23 8.12
C GLU A 32 4.45 -11.16 8.43
N VAL A 33 4.87 -10.40 7.42
CA VAL A 33 5.90 -9.35 7.56
C VAL A 33 5.38 -8.09 8.26
N GLY A 34 4.06 -7.95 8.37
CA GLY A 34 3.37 -6.90 9.13
C GLY A 34 1.86 -7.15 9.16
N PHE A 35 1.18 -6.50 10.11
CA PHE A 35 -0.28 -6.46 10.17
C PHE A 35 -0.76 -5.33 11.10
N GLU A 36 -1.96 -4.84 10.84
CA GLU A 36 -2.77 -4.02 11.75
C GLU A 36 -3.71 -4.88 12.57
N ARG A 37 -3.92 -4.51 13.85
CA ARG A 37 -4.96 -5.12 14.66
C ARG A 37 -5.50 -4.17 15.73
N ARG A 38 -6.82 -4.08 15.81
CA ARG A 38 -7.51 -3.49 16.96
C ARG A 38 -7.56 -4.46 18.15
N VAL A 39 -6.95 -4.08 19.27
CA VAL A 39 -6.96 -4.80 20.57
C VAL A 39 -7.29 -3.79 21.66
N ASP A 40 -8.21 -4.14 22.57
CA ASP A 40 -8.64 -3.28 23.69
C ASP A 40 -9.01 -1.83 23.29
N GLY A 41 -9.63 -1.69 22.11
CA GLY A 41 -10.06 -0.40 21.56
C GLY A 41 -8.93 0.47 21.00
N LYS A 42 -7.71 -0.06 20.89
CA LYS A 42 -6.54 0.62 20.32
C LYS A 42 -6.09 -0.09 19.04
N ASN A 43 -5.58 0.69 18.09
CA ASN A 43 -4.99 0.13 16.88
C ASN A 43 -3.51 -0.12 17.12
N HIS A 44 -3.10 -1.35 16.86
CA HIS A 44 -1.72 -1.79 16.98
C HIS A 44 -1.19 -2.12 15.59
N VAL A 45 0.00 -1.62 15.29
CA VAL A 45 0.73 -1.94 14.06
C VAL A 45 1.92 -2.79 14.45
N PHE A 46 2.06 -3.94 13.79
CA PHE A 46 3.23 -4.79 13.89
C PHE A 46 3.99 -4.80 12.56
N THR A 47 5.31 -4.87 12.65
CA THR A 47 6.19 -5.04 11.50
C THR A 47 7.39 -5.89 11.88
N ASP A 48 7.75 -6.84 11.01
CA ASP A 48 8.94 -7.65 11.18
C ASP A 48 10.19 -6.84 10.79
N LEU A 49 11.09 -6.64 11.75
CA LEU A 49 12.35 -5.94 11.56
C LEU A 49 13.47 -6.86 11.01
N GLY A 50 13.17 -8.15 10.79
CA GLY A 50 14.04 -9.07 10.07
C GLY A 50 14.13 -8.79 8.57
N GLU A 51 13.20 -8.02 8.03
CA GLU A 51 13.20 -7.55 6.64
C GLU A 51 14.27 -6.47 6.40
N SER A 52 14.55 -6.16 5.13
CA SER A 52 15.42 -5.02 4.82
C SER A 52 14.84 -3.71 5.40
N PRO A 53 15.67 -2.74 5.86
CA PRO A 53 15.16 -1.55 6.54
C PRO A 53 14.09 -0.77 5.75
N VAL A 54 14.21 -0.72 4.43
CA VAL A 54 13.23 -0.02 3.59
C VAL A 54 11.92 -0.81 3.45
N GLN A 55 11.99 -2.14 3.40
CA GLN A 55 10.83 -3.00 3.32
C GLN A 55 10.07 -2.99 4.65
N ALA A 56 10.77 -3.09 5.78
CA ALA A 56 10.16 -2.90 7.09
C ALA A 56 9.51 -1.51 7.21
N LEU A 57 10.14 -0.44 6.71
CA LEU A 57 9.54 0.89 6.72
C LEU A 57 8.28 0.98 5.82
N GLY A 58 8.33 0.40 4.62
CA GLY A 58 7.17 0.32 3.71
C GLY A 58 6.01 -0.43 4.35
N THR A 59 6.26 -1.63 4.87
CA THR A 59 5.27 -2.42 5.61
C THR A 59 4.70 -1.64 6.80
N TYR A 60 5.54 -0.95 7.58
CA TYR A 60 5.04 -0.11 8.67
C TYR A 60 4.06 0.96 8.18
N PHE A 61 4.38 1.66 7.08
CA PHE A 61 3.46 2.65 6.52
C PHE A 61 2.19 2.03 5.97
N HIS A 62 2.27 0.88 5.31
CA HIS A 62 1.11 0.13 4.84
C HIS A 62 0.14 -0.17 5.99
N GLU A 63 0.63 -0.80 7.06
CA GLU A 63 -0.18 -1.15 8.23
C GLU A 63 -0.67 0.08 8.99
N LEU A 64 0.13 1.15 9.03
CA LEU A 64 -0.32 2.43 9.58
C LEU A 64 -1.45 3.05 8.73
N GLY A 65 -1.42 2.85 7.42
CA GLY A 65 -2.51 3.20 6.50
C GLY A 65 -3.80 2.49 6.87
N HIS A 66 -3.74 1.19 7.18
CA HIS A 66 -4.88 0.45 7.72
C HIS A 66 -5.35 0.99 9.07
N ALA A 67 -4.42 1.27 9.99
CA ALA A 67 -4.78 1.76 11.32
C ALA A 67 -5.50 3.11 11.23
N LEU A 68 -5.04 4.01 10.35
CA LEU A 68 -5.66 5.30 10.12
C LEU A 68 -7.01 5.20 9.40
N GLN A 69 -7.17 4.25 8.47
CA GLN A 69 -8.45 3.97 7.81
C GLN A 69 -9.53 3.62 8.85
N ASP A 70 -9.13 2.83 9.84
CA ASP A 70 -10.01 2.25 10.84
C ASP A 70 -10.33 3.25 11.98
N LEU A 71 -9.46 4.23 12.19
CA LEU A 71 -9.75 5.39 13.05
C LEU A 71 -10.67 6.41 12.36
N THR A 72 -10.47 6.62 11.06
CA THR A 72 -11.17 7.67 10.30
C THR A 72 -12.56 7.22 9.85
N ASN A 73 -12.68 5.97 9.37
CA ASN A 73 -13.93 5.39 8.90
C ASN A 73 -14.10 3.95 9.42
N PRO A 74 -14.36 3.78 10.74
CA PRO A 74 -14.54 2.46 11.35
C PRO A 74 -15.70 1.68 10.73
N SER A 75 -16.67 2.36 10.11
CA SER A 75 -17.81 1.69 9.46
C SER A 75 -17.39 0.80 8.29
N LEU A 76 -16.32 1.19 7.57
CA LEU A 76 -15.76 0.41 6.47
C LEU A 76 -15.02 -0.83 7.00
N SER A 77 -14.35 -0.71 8.15
CA SER A 77 -13.69 -1.82 8.85
C SER A 77 -14.67 -2.88 9.37
N THR A 78 -15.88 -2.47 9.76
CA THR A 78 -16.92 -3.37 10.33
C THR A 78 -17.95 -3.87 9.31
N THR A 79 -17.95 -3.32 8.09
CA THR A 79 -18.85 -3.77 7.03
C THR A 79 -18.47 -5.17 6.54
N SER A 80 -19.46 -5.92 6.04
CA SER A 80 -19.24 -7.21 5.37
C SER A 80 -18.11 -7.12 4.33
N ARG A 81 -17.11 -7.99 4.48
CA ARG A 81 -15.88 -8.01 3.68
C ARG A 81 -16.11 -8.67 2.31
N THR A 82 -16.82 -7.98 1.42
CA THR A 82 -16.84 -8.33 -0.02
C THR A 82 -15.45 -8.12 -0.63
N ASP A 83 -15.16 -8.77 -1.76
CA ASP A 83 -13.86 -8.66 -2.43
C ASP A 83 -13.53 -7.19 -2.77
N ASN A 84 -14.52 -6.40 -3.21
CA ASN A 84 -14.35 -4.98 -3.49
C ASN A 84 -14.05 -4.15 -2.24
N VAL A 85 -14.68 -4.48 -1.10
CA VAL A 85 -14.39 -3.80 0.18
C VAL A 85 -13.00 -4.16 0.67
N ARG A 86 -12.57 -5.42 0.55
CA ARG A 86 -11.20 -5.83 0.92
C ARG A 86 -10.17 -5.12 0.06
N ALA A 87 -10.32 -5.19 -1.26
CA ALA A 87 -9.43 -4.51 -2.19
C ALA A 87 -9.38 -2.99 -2.01
N LEU A 88 -10.49 -2.34 -1.63
CA LEU A 88 -10.48 -0.92 -1.31
C LEU A 88 -9.63 -0.60 -0.07
N LEU A 89 -9.65 -1.46 0.96
CA LEU A 89 -8.84 -1.24 2.17
C LEU A 89 -7.35 -1.44 1.88
N GLU A 90 -7.01 -2.45 1.07
CA GLU A 90 -5.64 -2.64 0.56
C GLU A 90 -5.20 -1.45 -0.28
N ALA A 91 -6.03 -0.96 -1.19
CA ALA A 91 -5.78 0.23 -1.98
C ALA A 91 -5.51 1.47 -1.10
N GLN A 92 -6.28 1.65 -0.02
CA GLN A 92 -6.06 2.73 0.94
C GLN A 92 -4.67 2.58 1.60
N ALA A 93 -4.33 1.41 2.13
CA ALA A 93 -3.01 1.19 2.76
C ALA A 93 -1.84 1.37 1.80
N GLN A 94 -1.90 0.77 0.61
CA GLN A 94 -0.89 0.90 -0.46
C GLN A 94 -0.67 2.36 -0.87
N LEU A 95 -1.74 3.15 -0.95
CA LEU A 95 -1.64 4.56 -1.32
C LEU A 95 -1.06 5.41 -0.19
N PHE A 96 -1.38 5.10 1.07
CA PHE A 96 -0.78 5.76 2.22
C PHE A 96 0.72 5.45 2.33
N GLU A 97 1.09 4.18 2.12
CA GLU A 97 2.49 3.75 2.03
C GLU A 97 3.26 4.57 0.99
N ALA A 98 2.75 4.63 -0.24
CA ALA A 98 3.37 5.40 -1.30
C ALA A 98 3.44 6.90 -0.96
N ALA A 99 2.37 7.48 -0.40
CA ALA A 99 2.36 8.87 0.01
C ALA A 99 3.46 9.17 1.04
N ALA A 100 3.64 8.30 2.04
CA ALA A 100 4.65 8.46 3.09
C ALA A 100 6.07 8.32 2.54
N LEU A 101 6.34 7.30 1.72
CA LEU A 101 7.65 7.11 1.09
C LEU A 101 8.00 8.28 0.16
N ARG A 102 7.03 8.78 -0.63
CA ARG A 102 7.23 9.96 -1.49
C ARG A 102 7.44 11.23 -0.67
N ALA A 103 6.79 11.38 0.49
CA ALA A 103 7.05 12.52 1.38
C ALA A 103 8.51 12.53 1.83
N ILE A 104 9.09 11.35 2.12
CA ILE A 104 10.50 11.22 2.46
C ILE A 104 11.39 11.60 1.27
N GLU A 105 11.07 11.12 0.05
CA GLU A 105 11.82 11.50 -1.16
C GLU A 105 11.79 13.01 -1.40
N GLU A 106 10.60 13.63 -1.32
CA GLU A 106 10.38 15.06 -1.52
C GLU A 106 11.09 15.90 -0.46
N HIS A 107 11.04 15.48 0.80
CA HIS A 107 11.68 16.17 1.91
C HIS A 107 13.21 16.08 1.85
N SER A 108 13.73 14.89 1.53
CA SER A 108 15.18 14.63 1.51
C SER A 108 15.86 15.04 0.20
N GLY A 109 15.10 15.17 -0.90
CA GLY A 109 15.63 15.31 -2.25
C GLY A 109 16.24 14.02 -2.80
N ILE A 110 16.08 12.88 -2.12
CA ILE A 110 16.63 11.58 -2.52
C ILE A 110 15.51 10.73 -3.12
N SER A 111 15.65 10.36 -4.38
CA SER A 111 14.73 9.44 -5.04
C SER A 111 15.09 7.98 -4.74
N LEU A 112 14.30 7.34 -3.87
CA LEU A 112 14.42 5.96 -3.42
C LEU A 112 13.85 4.96 -4.44
N MET A 113 12.80 5.34 -5.18
CA MET A 113 12.04 4.49 -6.09
C MET A 113 12.49 4.63 -7.56
N ARG A 114 13.80 4.70 -7.78
CA ARG A 114 14.39 4.76 -9.12
C ARG A 114 14.96 3.41 -9.53
N PHE A 115 14.66 2.99 -10.76
CA PHE A 115 14.96 1.65 -11.25
C PHE A 115 15.63 1.71 -12.63
N PRO A 116 16.79 1.05 -12.82
CA PRO A 116 17.52 1.07 -14.08
C PRO A 116 16.79 0.28 -15.17
N ASP A 117 16.83 0.78 -16.40
CA ASP A 117 16.25 0.13 -17.58
C ASP A 117 17.17 -0.95 -18.15
N VAL A 118 17.35 -2.02 -17.36
CA VAL A 118 18.10 -3.22 -17.73
C VAL A 118 17.17 -4.41 -17.88
N ALA A 119 17.59 -5.41 -18.67
CA ALA A 119 16.73 -6.55 -19.01
C ALA A 119 16.12 -7.27 -17.78
N PRO A 120 16.87 -7.57 -16.70
CA PRO A 120 16.29 -8.17 -15.50
C PRO A 120 15.19 -7.31 -14.85
N MET A 121 15.37 -5.98 -14.84
CA MET A 121 14.40 -5.06 -14.24
C MET A 121 13.15 -4.92 -15.11
N ARG A 122 13.29 -4.83 -16.44
CA ARG A 122 12.15 -4.89 -17.36
C ARG A 122 11.31 -6.15 -17.14
N SER A 123 11.97 -7.32 -17.07
CA SER A 123 11.28 -8.59 -16.84
C SER A 123 10.57 -8.64 -15.49
N SER A 124 11.20 -8.16 -14.42
CA SER A 124 10.62 -8.10 -13.08
C SER A 124 9.44 -7.14 -13.01
N ALA A 125 9.54 -5.93 -13.60
CA ALA A 125 8.45 -4.97 -13.68
C ALA A 125 7.26 -5.52 -14.48
N SER A 126 7.50 -6.13 -15.65
CA SER A 126 6.43 -6.78 -16.44
C SER A 126 5.76 -7.91 -15.66
N PHE A 127 6.53 -8.75 -14.97
CA PHE A 127 5.99 -9.85 -14.18
C PHE A 127 5.03 -9.39 -13.07
N ILE A 128 5.40 -8.37 -12.28
CA ILE A 128 4.51 -7.86 -11.21
C ILE A 128 3.26 -7.19 -11.79
N LEU A 129 3.37 -6.50 -12.93
CA LEU A 129 2.24 -5.87 -13.62
C LEU A 129 1.27 -6.92 -14.16
N ASP A 130 1.77 -7.98 -14.80
CA ASP A 130 0.97 -9.07 -15.34
C ASP A 130 0.25 -9.86 -14.23
N ASN A 131 0.95 -10.15 -13.13
CA ASN A 131 0.36 -10.80 -11.96
C ASN A 131 -0.73 -9.95 -11.31
N THR A 132 -0.49 -8.65 -11.16
CA THR A 132 -1.50 -7.71 -10.66
C THR A 132 -2.71 -7.65 -11.57
N ASN A 133 -2.50 -7.59 -12.90
CA ASN A 133 -3.61 -7.51 -13.85
C ASN A 133 -4.46 -8.78 -13.90
N SER A 134 -3.81 -9.94 -13.73
CA SER A 134 -4.45 -11.27 -13.66
C SER A 134 -5.02 -11.62 -12.27
N LEU A 135 -4.84 -10.74 -11.26
CA LEU A 135 -5.23 -11.00 -9.87
C LEU A 135 -4.60 -12.26 -9.28
N SER A 136 -3.37 -12.57 -9.70
CA SER A 136 -2.60 -13.70 -9.17
C SER A 136 -1.98 -13.35 -7.80
N GLY A 137 -1.85 -14.32 -6.90
CA GLY A 137 -1.30 -14.11 -5.55
C GLY A 137 -2.35 -13.67 -4.53
N SER A 138 -2.05 -12.61 -3.75
CA SER A 138 -3.02 -11.97 -2.85
C SER A 138 -4.05 -11.20 -3.68
N ALA A 139 -5.19 -11.83 -3.98
CA ALA A 139 -6.21 -11.29 -4.87
C ALA A 139 -6.72 -9.91 -4.43
N ASP A 140 -6.87 -9.71 -3.10
CA ASP A 140 -7.32 -8.44 -2.52
C ASP A 140 -6.29 -7.32 -2.78
N HIS A 141 -4.99 -7.60 -2.60
CA HIS A 141 -3.92 -6.62 -2.85
C HIS A 141 -3.79 -6.29 -4.33
N SER A 142 -3.79 -7.31 -5.18
CA SER A 142 -3.71 -7.17 -6.64
C SER A 142 -4.89 -6.37 -7.19
N LEU A 143 -6.10 -6.64 -6.67
CA LEU A 143 -7.29 -5.86 -7.03
C LEU A 143 -7.20 -4.42 -6.48
N GLY A 144 -6.65 -4.23 -5.28
CA GLY A 144 -6.39 -2.91 -4.69
C GLY A 144 -5.49 -2.04 -5.56
N TYR A 145 -4.33 -2.54 -5.98
CA TYR A 145 -3.45 -1.83 -6.91
C TYR A 145 -4.17 -1.47 -8.21
N LYS A 146 -4.92 -2.43 -8.77
CA LYS A 146 -5.70 -2.20 -9.99
C LYS A 146 -6.74 -1.10 -9.77
N MET A 147 -7.46 -1.10 -8.65
CA MET A 147 -8.42 -0.05 -8.30
C MET A 147 -7.75 1.33 -8.22
N LEU A 148 -6.57 1.45 -7.62
CA LEU A 148 -5.84 2.71 -7.53
C LEU A 148 -5.53 3.29 -8.91
N TRP A 149 -5.04 2.47 -9.85
CA TRP A 149 -4.76 2.92 -11.21
C TRP A 149 -6.03 3.32 -11.96
N MET A 150 -7.09 2.51 -11.86
CA MET A 150 -8.36 2.80 -12.50
C MET A 150 -8.96 4.11 -11.97
N GLU A 151 -8.93 4.33 -10.66
CA GLU A 151 -9.37 5.56 -10.02
C GLU A 151 -8.51 6.75 -10.46
N THR A 152 -7.19 6.61 -10.43
CA THR A 152 -6.26 7.68 -10.80
C THR A 152 -6.49 8.14 -12.25
N LEU A 153 -6.67 7.19 -13.17
CA LEU A 153 -6.95 7.47 -14.58
C LEU A 153 -8.39 7.94 -14.83
N ALA A 154 -9.36 7.50 -14.03
CA ALA A 154 -10.73 7.96 -14.09
C ALA A 154 -10.90 9.36 -13.47
N ASN A 155 -10.07 9.68 -12.48
CA ASN A 155 -10.11 10.89 -11.67
C ASN A 155 -11.52 11.14 -11.09
N THR A 156 -12.15 10.12 -10.51
CA THR A 156 -13.50 10.30 -9.93
C THR A 156 -13.46 11.13 -8.65
N SER A 157 -12.31 11.15 -7.98
CA SER A 157 -11.97 12.06 -6.88
C SER A 157 -11.96 13.55 -7.26
N GLY A 158 -11.77 13.89 -8.54
CA GLY A 158 -11.66 15.28 -9.01
C GLY A 158 -10.37 15.98 -8.59
N LEU A 159 -9.36 15.25 -8.11
CA LEU A 159 -8.09 15.79 -7.61
C LEU A 159 -7.09 16.14 -8.74
N GLY A 160 -7.41 15.79 -9.99
CA GLY A 160 -6.51 16.00 -11.13
C GLY A 160 -5.48 14.87 -11.30
N THR A 161 -5.72 13.70 -10.69
CA THR A 161 -4.80 12.56 -10.66
C THR A 161 -4.38 12.08 -12.04
N ASN A 162 -5.31 12.05 -13.01
CA ASN A 162 -4.98 11.65 -14.39
C ASN A 162 -4.02 12.64 -15.06
N THR A 163 -4.18 13.94 -14.81
CA THR A 163 -3.30 14.97 -15.39
C THR A 163 -1.89 14.85 -14.83
N GLU A 164 -1.76 14.72 -13.51
CA GLU A 164 -0.46 14.52 -12.85
C GLU A 164 0.21 13.23 -13.33
N LEU A 165 -0.52 12.12 -13.37
CA LEU A 165 0.01 10.84 -13.83
C LEU A 165 0.51 10.89 -15.29
N VAL A 166 -0.17 11.62 -16.17
CA VAL A 166 0.26 11.77 -17.58
C VAL A 166 1.52 12.63 -17.69
N ASN A 167 1.67 13.65 -16.85
CA ASN A 167 2.80 14.57 -16.90
C ASN A 167 4.04 13.99 -16.19
N ASP A 168 3.83 13.46 -14.99
CA ASP A 168 4.89 13.15 -14.04
C ASP A 168 5.12 11.64 -13.91
N ARG A 169 4.29 10.84 -14.59
CA ARG A 169 4.28 9.37 -14.56
C ARG A 169 3.98 8.78 -13.20
N ARG A 170 3.84 9.60 -12.14
CA ARG A 170 3.46 9.19 -10.80
C ARG A 170 2.72 10.30 -10.05
N LEU A 171 1.93 9.96 -9.05
CA LEU A 171 1.39 10.94 -8.11
C LEU A 171 2.47 11.43 -7.14
N SER A 172 2.47 12.72 -6.81
CA SER A 172 3.19 13.30 -5.67
C SER A 172 2.70 12.73 -4.33
N SER A 173 3.47 12.93 -3.27
CA SER A 173 3.05 12.60 -1.91
C SER A 173 1.72 13.28 -1.56
N SER A 174 1.59 14.57 -1.88
CA SER A 174 0.38 15.35 -1.58
C SER A 174 -0.85 14.81 -2.30
N THR A 175 -0.75 14.50 -3.59
CA THR A 175 -1.91 13.98 -4.33
C THR A 175 -2.24 12.55 -3.93
N ALA A 176 -1.23 11.70 -3.70
CA ALA A 176 -1.46 10.35 -3.18
C ALA A 176 -2.18 10.38 -1.82
N LYS A 177 -1.76 11.27 -0.91
CA LYS A 177 -2.43 11.43 0.38
C LYS A 177 -3.85 11.99 0.25
N ALA A 178 -4.08 12.95 -0.64
CA ALA A 178 -5.42 13.47 -0.90
C ALA A 178 -6.35 12.40 -1.48
N LEU A 179 -5.83 11.55 -2.37
CA LEU A 179 -6.59 10.43 -2.92
C LEU A 179 -6.86 9.37 -1.84
N TYR A 180 -5.93 9.12 -0.93
CA TYR A 180 -6.16 8.28 0.25
C TYR A 180 -7.34 8.82 1.08
N ASP A 181 -7.35 10.11 1.39
CA ASP A 181 -8.42 10.74 2.17
C ASP A 181 -9.79 10.63 1.48
N PHE A 182 -9.81 10.80 0.16
CA PHE A 182 -11.02 10.59 -0.65
C PHE A 182 -11.54 9.15 -0.54
N LEU A 183 -10.65 8.16 -0.69
CA LEU A 183 -11.02 6.74 -0.65
C LEU A 183 -11.46 6.31 0.75
N VAL A 184 -10.77 6.78 1.81
CA VAL A 184 -11.13 6.48 3.20
C VAL A 184 -12.49 7.08 3.58
N ALA A 185 -12.84 8.24 3.05
CA ALA A 185 -14.14 8.87 3.27
C ALA A 185 -15.31 8.14 2.57
N MET A 186 -15.04 7.12 1.75
CA MET A 186 -16.07 6.40 1.01
C MET A 186 -16.99 5.62 1.94
N GLN A 187 -18.29 5.84 1.79
CA GLN A 187 -19.29 5.05 2.50
C GLN A 187 -19.32 3.63 1.93
N PRO A 188 -19.48 2.59 2.77
CA PRO A 188 -19.50 1.21 2.29
C PRO A 188 -20.57 0.94 1.22
N SER A 189 -21.72 1.61 1.31
CA SER A 189 -22.81 1.51 0.33
C SER A 189 -22.47 2.06 -1.06
N ARG A 190 -21.39 2.85 -1.20
CA ARG A 190 -20.96 3.47 -2.46
C ARG A 190 -19.88 2.69 -3.18
N VAL A 191 -19.22 1.75 -2.50
CA VAL A 191 -18.05 1.02 -3.02
C VAL A 191 -18.38 0.35 -4.35
N GLU A 192 -19.47 -0.41 -4.42
CA GLU A 192 -19.86 -1.12 -5.65
C GLU A 192 -20.09 -0.19 -6.84
N GLY A 193 -20.80 0.92 -6.62
CA GLY A 193 -21.05 1.92 -7.66
C GLY A 193 -19.77 2.62 -8.13
N TRP A 194 -18.86 2.90 -7.20
CA TRP A 194 -17.55 3.48 -7.51
C TRP A 194 -16.67 2.50 -8.32
N VAL A 195 -16.60 1.23 -7.93
CA VAL A 195 -15.87 0.19 -8.67
C VAL A 195 -16.38 0.08 -10.11
N ILE A 196 -17.71 0.06 -10.31
CA ILE A 196 -18.30 0.07 -11.66
C ILE A 196 -17.83 1.31 -12.46
N GLY A 197 -17.76 2.48 -11.83
CA GLY A 197 -17.32 3.72 -12.47
C GLY A 197 -15.85 3.72 -12.89
N ILE A 198 -14.94 3.29 -12.01
CA ILE A 198 -13.50 3.30 -12.31
C ILE A 198 -13.12 2.23 -13.35
N PHE A 199 -13.82 1.09 -13.37
CA PHE A 199 -13.60 0.02 -14.35
C PHE A 199 -14.38 0.17 -15.65
N SER A 200 -15.16 1.25 -15.81
CA SER A 200 -16.02 1.45 -16.99
C SER A 200 -15.26 1.59 -18.32
N VAL A 201 -13.95 1.83 -18.27
CA VAL A 201 -13.06 1.97 -19.43
C VAL A 201 -11.94 0.94 -19.34
N SER A 202 -12.07 -0.16 -20.09
CA SER A 202 -11.12 -1.28 -20.04
C SER A 202 -9.69 -0.92 -20.47
N THR A 203 -9.53 0.04 -21.38
CA THR A 203 -8.21 0.49 -21.89
C THR A 203 -7.36 1.23 -20.86
N ARG A 204 -7.90 1.54 -19.67
CA ARG A 204 -7.12 2.09 -18.55
C ARG A 204 -6.06 1.09 -18.06
N ALA A 205 -6.30 -0.23 -18.18
CA ALA A 205 -5.32 -1.25 -17.80
C ALA A 205 -4.04 -1.15 -18.66
N ASP A 206 -4.20 -1.00 -19.97
CA ASP A 206 -3.06 -0.87 -20.89
C ASP A 206 -2.29 0.43 -20.61
N ARG A 207 -2.99 1.52 -20.30
CA ARG A 207 -2.37 2.80 -19.92
C ARG A 207 -1.61 2.68 -18.61
N PHE A 208 -2.14 1.99 -17.62
CA PHE A 208 -1.45 1.66 -16.38
C PHE A 208 -0.12 0.97 -16.67
N MET A 209 -0.14 -0.16 -17.39
CA MET A 209 1.07 -0.92 -17.69
C MET A 209 2.11 -0.08 -18.45
N ALA A 210 1.66 0.71 -19.43
CA ALA A 210 2.53 1.58 -20.20
C ALA A 210 3.20 2.67 -19.34
N ILE A 211 2.44 3.35 -18.48
CA ILE A 211 2.98 4.40 -17.60
C ILE A 211 3.95 3.78 -16.59
N SER A 212 3.60 2.66 -15.95
CA SER A 212 4.49 1.99 -14.99
C SER A 212 5.82 1.59 -15.61
N LEU A 213 5.81 0.96 -16.80
CA LEU A 213 7.05 0.57 -17.48
C LEU A 213 7.89 1.78 -17.93
N SER A 214 7.25 2.92 -18.20
CA SER A 214 7.97 4.16 -18.56
C SER A 214 8.74 4.81 -17.40
N ARG A 215 8.61 4.28 -16.18
CA ARG A 215 9.36 4.74 -14.99
C ARG A 215 10.78 4.18 -14.93
N LEU A 216 11.13 3.22 -15.79
CA LEU A 216 12.50 2.72 -15.91
C LEU A 216 13.42 3.75 -16.58
N GLU A 217 14.67 3.84 -16.12
CA GLU A 217 15.62 4.86 -16.57
C GLU A 217 16.90 4.27 -17.16
N ALA A 218 17.27 4.67 -18.38
CA ALA A 218 18.38 4.09 -19.13
C ALA A 218 19.77 4.34 -18.52
N ASP A 219 19.97 5.48 -17.85
CA ASP A 219 21.29 5.95 -17.40
C ASP A 219 21.53 5.77 -15.89
N LEU A 220 20.76 4.90 -15.23
CA LEU A 220 20.93 4.59 -13.82
C LEU A 220 21.97 3.49 -13.58
N ALA A 221 22.89 3.73 -12.66
CA ALA A 221 23.87 2.74 -12.22
C ALA A 221 23.19 1.61 -11.42
N THR A 222 23.26 0.37 -11.91
CA THR A 222 22.64 -0.79 -11.25
C THR A 222 23.20 -1.09 -9.86
N ALA A 223 24.40 -0.63 -9.55
CA ALA A 223 25.01 -0.81 -8.22
C ALA A 223 24.39 0.11 -7.15
N ASP A 224 23.81 1.24 -7.57
CA ASP A 224 23.36 2.31 -6.67
C ASP A 224 21.82 2.40 -6.59
N TYR A 225 21.10 1.74 -7.52
CA TYR A 225 19.64 1.86 -7.69
C TYR A 225 18.96 0.52 -7.87
N GLY A 226 17.64 0.48 -7.66
CA GLY A 226 16.82 -0.70 -7.89
C GLY A 226 16.55 -1.54 -6.64
N ASN A 227 16.24 -0.89 -5.51
CA ASN A 227 15.96 -1.61 -4.27
C ASN A 227 14.74 -2.55 -4.45
N PRO A 228 14.90 -3.87 -4.23
CA PRO A 228 13.82 -4.83 -4.46
C PRO A 228 12.61 -4.60 -3.56
N GLY A 229 12.81 -4.12 -2.33
CA GLY A 229 11.74 -3.86 -1.35
C GLY A 229 10.84 -2.67 -1.71
N LEU A 230 11.12 -1.95 -2.80
CA LEU A 230 10.35 -0.80 -3.27
C LEU A 230 9.67 -1.03 -4.64
N GLN A 231 9.82 -2.22 -5.24
CA GLN A 231 9.33 -2.48 -6.60
C GLN A 231 7.81 -2.34 -6.72
N GLU A 232 7.05 -2.92 -5.80
CA GLU A 232 5.59 -2.84 -5.84
C GLU A 232 5.13 -1.38 -5.71
N THR A 233 5.62 -0.66 -4.72
CA THR A 233 5.29 0.77 -4.53
C THR A 233 5.68 1.62 -5.74
N ALA A 234 6.81 1.30 -6.38
CA ALA A 234 7.32 2.04 -7.54
C ALA A 234 6.56 1.76 -8.85
N PHE A 235 6.04 0.56 -9.06
CA PHE A 235 5.41 0.15 -10.32
C PHE A 235 3.91 -0.09 -10.24
N LEU A 236 3.38 -0.46 -9.08
CA LEU A 236 1.98 -0.83 -8.88
C LEU A 236 1.14 0.26 -8.22
N VAL A 237 1.76 1.27 -7.60
CA VAL A 237 1.02 2.44 -7.09
C VAL A 237 1.13 3.61 -8.08
N PRO A 238 0.01 4.24 -8.47
CA PRO A 238 0.01 5.40 -9.37
C PRO A 238 0.82 6.56 -8.83
#